data_AF-A0A948P167-F1
#
_entry.id   AF-A0A948P167-F1
#
_cell.length_a   1.000
_cell.length_b   1.000
_cell.length_c   1.000
_cell.angle_alpha   90.00
_cell.angle_beta   90.00
_cell.angle_gamma   90.00
#
_symmetry.space_group_name_H-M   'P 1'
#
loop_
_entity.id
_entity.type
_entity.pdbx_description
1 polymer ?
#
loop_
_entity_poly.entity_id
_entity_poly.type
_entity_poly.pdbx_seq_one_letter_code
_entity_poly.pdbx_strand_id
1 'polypeptide(L)'
;MILPYTQNKIDSSKLKDFKRCPRYFFYRHVLGWQSQTPNNHLVFGSAWHEAMEYLLLNGYGDNSVIEAFDKFLAYYRQSFPPETDEMFKAKTPDNAFWTLAQYANYPPYQQ
;
A
#
# COMPACT_ATOMS: atom_id res chain seq x y z
N MET A 1 -27.26 -5.86 -17.52
CA MET A 1 -26.60 -4.67 -16.97
C MET A 1 -26.21 -5.00 -15.53
N ILE A 2 -24.95 -5.34 -15.31
CA ILE A 2 -24.47 -5.94 -14.06
C ILE A 2 -24.26 -4.81 -13.04
N LEU A 3 -24.98 -4.83 -11.92
CA LEU A 3 -24.75 -3.89 -10.81
C LEU A 3 -23.37 -4.18 -10.19
N PRO A 4 -22.54 -3.15 -9.92
CA PRO A 4 -21.21 -3.36 -9.38
C PRO A 4 -21.30 -3.88 -7.95
N TYR A 5 -20.71 -5.06 -7.75
CA TYR A 5 -20.78 -5.98 -6.61
C TYR A 5 -20.42 -5.41 -5.21
N THR A 6 -20.02 -4.13 -5.08
CA THR A 6 -19.49 -3.57 -3.82
C THR A 6 -20.49 -2.71 -3.01
N GLN A 7 -21.73 -2.54 -3.46
CA GLN A 7 -22.71 -1.68 -2.76
C GLN A 7 -23.25 -2.27 -1.44
N ASN A 8 -23.22 -3.58 -1.24
CA ASN A 8 -23.91 -4.21 -0.10
C ASN A 8 -23.17 -4.12 1.25
N LYS A 9 -21.91 -3.65 1.27
CA LYS A 9 -21.12 -3.52 2.51
C LYS A 9 -20.59 -2.10 2.64
N ILE A 10 -20.95 -1.45 3.74
CA ILE A 10 -20.51 -0.11 4.10
C ILE A 10 -19.35 -0.23 5.09
N ASP A 11 -18.14 0.08 4.64
CA ASP A 11 -16.93 0.13 5.46
C ASP A 11 -16.64 1.56 5.99
N SER A 12 -15.62 1.68 6.84
CA SER A 12 -15.23 2.95 7.46
C SER A 12 -14.80 4.02 6.46
N SER A 13 -14.17 3.64 5.34
CA SER A 13 -13.76 4.59 4.29
C SER A 13 -14.98 5.13 3.55
N LYS A 14 -15.95 4.26 3.24
CA LYS A 14 -17.24 4.66 2.66
C LYS A 14 -18.02 5.62 3.55
N LEU A 15 -18.10 5.34 4.85
CA LEU A 15 -18.76 6.24 5.81
C LEU A 15 -18.06 7.59 5.92
N LYS A 16 -16.73 7.59 5.94
CA LYS A 16 -15.93 8.82 5.95
C LYS A 16 -16.20 9.66 4.69
N ASP A 17 -16.27 9.03 3.53
CA ASP A 17 -16.55 9.68 2.26
C ASP A 17 -17.98 10.24 2.20
N PHE A 18 -18.97 9.52 2.74
CA PHE A 18 -20.34 10.01 2.85
C PHE A 18 -20.44 11.22 3.79
N LYS A 19 -19.84 11.13 4.98
CA LYS A 19 -19.78 12.25 5.95
C LYS A 19 -19.11 13.48 5.36
N ARG A 20 -18.08 13.29 4.52
CA ARG A 20 -17.42 14.38 3.79
C ARG A 20 -18.36 15.02 2.78
N CYS A 21 -19.00 14.22 1.93
CA CYS A 21 -19.95 14.70 0.92
C CYS A 21 -20.77 13.52 0.35
N PRO A 22 -22.11 13.52 0.51
CA PRO A 22 -22.96 12.47 -0.06
C PRO A 22 -22.82 12.33 -1.59
N ARG A 23 -22.58 13.44 -2.30
CA ARG A 23 -22.34 13.43 -3.75
C ARG A 23 -21.03 12.74 -4.11
N TYR A 24 -19.97 12.93 -3.33
CA TYR A 24 -18.69 12.23 -3.53
C TYR A 24 -18.87 10.72 -3.35
N PHE A 25 -19.59 10.32 -2.29
CA PHE A 25 -19.94 8.92 -2.06
C PHE A 25 -20.70 8.32 -3.24
N PHE A 26 -21.70 9.03 -3.77
CA PHE A 26 -22.47 8.57 -4.91
C PHE A 26 -21.59 8.31 -6.14
N TYR A 27 -20.81 9.29 -6.59
CA TYR A 27 -19.97 9.08 -7.79
C TYR A 27 -18.90 8.01 -7.58
N ARG A 28 -18.20 8.01 -6.44
CA ARG A 28 -17.10 7.07 -6.19
C ARG A 28 -17.59 5.64 -5.93
N HIS A 29 -18.58 5.47 -5.06
CA HIS A 29 -18.96 4.15 -4.51
C HIS A 29 -20.23 3.58 -5.13
N VAL A 30 -21.16 4.42 -5.61
CA VAL A 30 -22.38 3.96 -6.30
C VAL A 30 -22.12 3.79 -7.80
N LEU A 31 -21.51 4.81 -8.44
CA LEU A 31 -21.18 4.78 -9.87
C LEU A 31 -19.79 4.22 -10.18
N GLY A 32 -18.94 4.02 -9.17
CA GLY A 32 -17.61 3.42 -9.34
C GLY A 32 -16.57 4.33 -9.98
N TRP A 33 -16.79 5.64 -10.00
CA TRP A 33 -15.86 6.59 -10.65
C TRP A 33 -14.58 6.74 -9.85
N GLN A 34 -13.47 6.37 -10.46
CA GLN A 34 -12.14 6.45 -9.89
C GLN A 34 -11.09 6.66 -10.97
N SER A 35 -9.95 7.23 -10.58
CA SER A 35 -8.80 7.34 -11.49
C SER A 35 -8.39 5.94 -11.95
N GLN A 36 -8.12 5.81 -13.24
CA GLN A 36 -7.56 4.57 -13.80
C GLN A 36 -6.04 4.53 -13.68
N THR A 37 -5.40 5.64 -13.30
CA THR A 37 -3.95 5.70 -13.08
C THR A 37 -3.60 5.28 -11.65
N PRO A 38 -2.52 4.51 -11.46
CA PRO A 38 -2.05 4.13 -10.14
C PRO A 38 -1.58 5.37 -9.37
N ASN A 39 -1.86 5.39 -8.06
CA ASN A 39 -1.38 6.43 -7.16
C ASN A 39 -0.16 5.91 -6.40
N ASN A 40 0.99 6.55 -6.56
CA ASN A 40 2.23 6.08 -5.94
C ASN A 40 2.13 5.94 -4.41
N HIS A 41 1.45 6.85 -3.72
CA HIS A 41 1.30 6.75 -2.27
C HIS A 41 0.52 5.51 -1.83
N LEU A 42 -0.49 5.12 -2.61
CA LEU A 42 -1.29 3.93 -2.33
C LEU A 42 -0.50 2.66 -2.66
N VAL A 43 0.13 2.59 -3.83
CA VAL A 43 0.91 1.42 -4.24
C VAL A 43 2.11 1.21 -3.32
N PHE A 44 2.85 2.27 -2.98
CA PHE A 44 3.94 2.20 -2.01
C PHE A 44 3.44 1.70 -0.65
N GLY A 45 2.31 2.22 -0.18
CA GLY A 45 1.70 1.79 1.08
C GLY A 45 1.34 0.30 1.07
N SER A 46 0.71 -0.18 -0.02
CA SER A 46 0.40 -1.60 -0.19
C SER A 46 1.66 -2.47 -0.23
N ALA A 47 2.66 -2.10 -1.03
CA ALA A 47 3.94 -2.81 -1.09
C ALA A 47 4.64 -2.87 0.28
N TRP A 48 4.57 -1.77 1.04
CA TRP A 48 5.09 -1.70 2.40
C TRP A 48 4.37 -2.68 3.33
N HIS A 49 3.04 -2.76 3.25
CA HIS A 49 2.26 -3.71 4.05
C HIS A 49 2.64 -5.17 3.75
N GLU A 50 2.87 -5.54 2.49
CA GLU A 50 3.33 -6.88 2.11
C GLU A 50 4.68 -7.23 2.76
N ALA A 51 5.65 -6.31 2.73
CA ALA A 51 6.95 -6.51 3.37
C ALA A 51 6.85 -6.64 4.89
N MET A 52 6.00 -5.82 5.50
CA MET A 52 5.80 -5.82 6.95
C MET A 52 5.10 -7.09 7.44
N GLU A 53 4.14 -7.60 6.68
CA GLU A 53 3.52 -8.90 6.94
C GLU A 53 4.57 -10.02 6.88
N TYR A 54 5.48 -9.98 5.89
CA TYR A 54 6.58 -10.93 5.82
C TYR A 54 7.45 -10.91 7.08
N LEU A 55 7.88 -9.72 7.53
CA LEU A 55 8.68 -9.58 8.75
C LEU A 55 7.92 -10.07 10.00
N LEU A 56 6.63 -9.77 10.09
CA LEU A 56 5.81 -10.22 11.22
C LEU A 56 5.73 -11.75 11.32
N LEU A 57 5.68 -12.44 10.18
CA LEU A 57 5.56 -13.90 10.12
C LEU A 57 6.91 -14.63 10.18
N ASN A 58 7.99 -14.03 9.70
CA ASN A 58 9.30 -14.68 9.51
C ASN A 58 10.42 -14.07 10.39
N GLY A 59 10.08 -13.11 11.25
CA GLY A 59 11.03 -12.43 12.14
C GLY A 59 11.79 -11.28 11.46
N TYR A 60 12.69 -10.69 12.23
CA TYR A 60 13.34 -9.41 11.93
C TYR A 60 14.86 -9.53 11.69
N GLY A 61 15.35 -10.72 11.34
CA GLY A 61 16.76 -10.90 10.99
C GLY A 61 17.10 -10.32 9.62
N ASP A 62 18.40 -10.15 9.34
CA ASP A 62 18.89 -9.57 8.08
C ASP A 62 18.34 -10.27 6.83
N ASN A 63 18.30 -11.61 6.85
CA ASN A 63 17.72 -12.40 5.75
C ASN A 63 16.23 -12.08 5.55
N SER A 64 15.46 -11.97 6.65
CA SER A 64 14.04 -11.63 6.60
C SER A 64 13.83 -10.22 6.04
N VAL A 65 14.73 -9.27 6.32
CA VAL A 65 14.69 -7.91 5.74
C VAL A 65 14.91 -7.92 4.23
N ILE A 66 15.89 -8.70 3.76
CA ILE A 66 16.16 -8.84 2.33
C ILE A 66 14.95 -9.45 1.62
N GLU A 67 14.41 -10.55 2.15
CA GLU A 67 13.26 -11.23 1.55
C GLU A 67 11.98 -10.38 1.63
N ALA A 68 11.77 -9.63 2.72
CA ALA A 68 10.68 -8.66 2.82
C ALA A 68 10.81 -7.56 1.76
N PHE A 69 12.02 -7.06 1.51
CA PHE A 69 12.25 -6.08 0.47
C PHE A 69 12.03 -6.64 -0.94
N ASP A 70 12.37 -7.90 -1.19
CA ASP A 70 12.05 -8.55 -2.46
C ASP A 70 10.54 -8.60 -2.70
N LYS A 71 9.75 -8.88 -1.65
CA LYS A 71 8.27 -8.79 -1.72
C LYS A 71 7.78 -7.38 -2.00
N PHE A 72 8.33 -6.38 -1.31
CA PHE A 72 8.04 -4.96 -1.56
C PHE A 72 8.29 -4.62 -3.04
N LEU A 73 9.49 -4.94 -3.54
CA LEU A 73 9.93 -4.56 -4.87
C LEU A 73 9.10 -5.28 -5.94
N ALA A 74 8.83 -6.57 -5.76
CA ALA A 74 7.99 -7.35 -6.66
C ALA A 74 6.56 -6.80 -6.77
N TYR A 75 5.98 -6.29 -5.68
CA TYR A 75 4.67 -5.64 -5.72
C TYR A 75 4.75 -4.24 -6.37
N TYR A 76 5.68 -3.41 -5.91
CA TYR A 76 5.80 -2.01 -6.34
C TYR A 76 6.06 -1.87 -7.85
N ARG A 77 6.93 -2.73 -8.40
CA ARG A 77 7.32 -2.71 -9.82
C ARG A 77 6.22 -3.14 -10.79
N GLN A 78 5.11 -3.70 -10.31
CA GLN A 78 3.95 -3.95 -11.16
C GLN A 78 3.31 -2.66 -11.68
N SER A 79 3.43 -1.57 -10.91
CA SER A 79 2.83 -0.27 -11.26
C SER A 79 3.86 0.81 -11.62
N PHE A 80 5.06 0.77 -11.04
CA PHE A 80 6.05 1.86 -11.17
C PHE A 80 7.43 1.31 -11.57
N PRO A 81 7.86 1.50 -12.83
CA PRO A 81 9.14 1.00 -13.31
C PRO A 81 10.31 1.86 -12.77
N PRO A 82 11.57 1.36 -12.83
CA PRO A 82 12.73 1.99 -12.19
C PRO A 82 12.98 3.45 -12.58
N GLU A 83 12.62 3.84 -13.81
CA GLU A 83 12.81 5.19 -14.32
C GLU A 83 11.97 6.24 -13.58
N THR A 84 10.95 5.80 -12.84
CA THR A 84 10.05 6.68 -12.09
C THR A 84 10.54 7.00 -10.67
N ASP A 85 11.61 6.35 -10.19
CA ASP A 85 12.03 6.45 -8.79
C ASP A 85 12.43 7.89 -8.40
N GLU A 86 13.21 8.56 -9.26
CA GLU A 86 13.63 9.96 -9.06
C GLU A 86 12.43 10.92 -8.92
N MET A 87 11.28 10.58 -9.54
CA MET A 87 10.07 11.41 -9.47
C MET A 87 9.42 11.37 -8.08
N PHE A 88 9.62 10.30 -7.32
CA PHE A 88 8.88 10.02 -6.09
C PHE A 88 9.65 10.29 -4.80
N LYS A 89 10.89 10.76 -4.90
CA LYS A 89 11.73 11.28 -3.81
C LYS A 89 11.72 10.41 -2.55
N ALA A 90 10.89 10.73 -1.56
CA ALA A 90 10.84 10.04 -0.27
C ALA A 90 10.20 8.63 -0.35
N LYS A 91 9.47 8.30 -1.42
CA LYS A 91 8.79 7.01 -1.60
C LYS A 91 9.43 6.20 -2.72
N THR A 92 10.72 5.95 -2.58
CA THR A 92 11.52 5.11 -3.47
C THR A 92 11.79 3.75 -2.84
N PRO A 93 12.08 2.72 -3.64
CA PRO A 93 12.50 1.42 -3.12
C PRO A 93 13.71 1.49 -2.20
N ASP A 94 14.71 2.31 -2.53
CA ASP A 94 15.90 2.46 -1.70
C ASP A 94 15.55 2.96 -0.29
N ASN A 95 14.69 3.98 -0.19
CA ASN A 95 14.22 4.48 1.10
C ASN A 95 13.38 3.43 1.83
N ALA A 96 12.62 2.60 1.12
CA ALA A 96 11.89 1.49 1.72
C ALA A 96 12.85 0.45 2.32
N PHE A 97 13.90 0.07 1.60
CA PHE A 97 14.92 -0.88 2.10
C PHE A 97 15.60 -0.38 3.37
N TRP A 98 16.07 0.87 3.35
CA TRP A 98 16.65 1.52 4.53
C TRP A 98 15.69 1.54 5.72
N THR A 99 14.42 1.86 5.46
CA THR A 99 13.40 1.92 6.52
C THR A 99 13.08 0.52 7.06
N LEU A 100 13.03 -0.53 6.23
CA LEU A 100 12.83 -1.91 6.68
C LEU A 100 13.96 -2.37 7.59
N ALA A 101 15.21 -2.10 7.21
CA ALA A 101 16.38 -2.42 8.02
C ALA A 101 16.34 -1.70 9.38
N GLN A 102 15.99 -0.41 9.39
CA GLN A 102 15.84 0.35 10.64
C GLN A 102 14.68 -0.15 11.49
N TYR A 103 13.56 -0.51 10.86
CA TYR A 103 12.41 -1.06 11.55
C TYR A 103 12.73 -2.40 12.22
N ALA A 104 13.48 -3.27 11.53
CA ALA A 104 13.90 -4.57 12.04
C ALA A 104 14.85 -4.46 13.25
N ASN A 105 15.67 -3.40 13.33
CA ASN A 105 16.54 -3.14 14.49
C ASN A 105 15.77 -2.74 15.76
N TYR A 106 14.54 -2.22 15.62
CA TYR A 106 13.70 -1.79 16.74
C TYR A 106 12.29 -2.38 16.60
N PRO A 107 12.16 -3.72 16.66
CA PRO A 107 10.88 -4.35 16.43
C PRO A 107 9.89 -3.98 17.56
N PRO A 108 8.60 -3.75 17.24
CA PRO A 108 7.60 -3.35 18.24
C PRO A 108 7.33 -4.43 19.30
N TYR A 109 7.70 -5.68 19.01
CA TYR A 109 7.60 -6.82 19.93
C TYR A 109 8.99 -7.42 20.09
N GLN A 110 9.72 -7.01 21.14
CA GLN A 110 10.91 -7.72 21.58
C GLN A 110 10.45 -9.07 22.15
N GLN A 111 10.78 -10.17 21.47
CA GLN A 111 10.75 -11.50 22.09
C GLN A 111 12.00 -11.66 22.96
#